data_AF-A0A2V7WQB6-F1
#
_entry.id   AF-A0A2V7WQB6-F1
#
_cell.length_a   1.000
_cell.length_b   1.000
_cell.length_c   1.000
_cell.angle_alpha   90.00
_cell.angle_beta   90.00
_cell.angle_gamma   90.00
#
_symmetry.space_group_name_H-M   'P 1'
#
loop_
_entity.id
_entity.type
_entity.pdbx_description
1 polymer ?
#
loop_
_entity_poly.entity_id
_entity_poly.type
_entity_poly.pdbx_seq_one_letter_code
_entity_poly.pdbx_strand_id
1 'polypeptide(L)' 'AYLTPPPGFFFGKDGKPAPGDLLRAAPFGRIAFANTDLSGVADHRSSIIEANRAVGQLLDQVLS' A
#
# COMPACT_ATOMS: atom_id res chain seq x y z
N ALA A 1 -7.15 -8.86 13.72
CA ALA A 1 -6.45 -10.12 13.39
C ALA A 1 -4.96 -9.95 13.69
N TYR A 2 -4.26 -10.96 14.20
CA TYR A 2 -2.81 -10.91 14.39
C TYR A 2 -2.15 -11.39 13.09
N LEU A 3 -1.53 -10.48 12.35
CA LEU A 3 -0.76 -10.80 11.16
C LEU A 3 0.65 -11.17 11.64
N THR A 4 1.17 -12.33 11.24
CA THR A 4 2.60 -12.67 11.42
C THR A 4 3.29 -12.40 10.08
N PRO A 5 3.78 -11.18 9.86
CA PRO A 5 4.38 -10.83 8.58
C PRO A 5 5.63 -11.69 8.33
N PRO A 6 5.83 -12.19 7.11
CA PRO A 6 7.05 -12.90 6.77
C PRO A 6 8.27 -11.98 6.89
N PRO A 7 9.49 -12.52 7.07
CA PRO A 7 10.72 -11.72 7.04
C PRO A 7 10.79 -10.85 5.78
N GLY A 8 11.14 -9.57 5.96
CA GLY A 8 11.22 -8.60 4.86
C GLY A 8 9.90 -7.91 4.49
N PHE A 9 8.80 -8.18 5.19
CA PHE A 9 7.53 -7.51 4.94
C PHE A 9 7.59 -5.99 5.16
N PHE A 10 8.20 -5.55 6.27
CA PHE A 10 8.36 -4.12 6.61
C PHE A 10 9.71 -3.53 6.18
N PHE A 11 10.66 -4.38 5.79
CA PHE A 11 12.04 -3.94 5.54
C PHE A 11 12.46 -4.28 4.12
N GLY A 12 12.94 -3.27 3.42
CA GLY A 12 13.63 -3.43 2.16
C GLY A 12 15.00 -4.11 2.31
N LYS A 13 15.61 -4.45 1.18
CA LYS A 13 16.93 -5.08 1.10
C LYS A 13 17.81 -4.32 0.10
N ASP A 14 19.10 -4.16 0.41
CA ASP A 14 20.09 -3.55 -0.48
C ASP A 14 19.68 -2.13 -0.97
N GLY A 15 19.10 -1.32 -0.08
CA GLY A 15 18.63 0.03 -0.39
C GLY A 15 17.33 0.11 -1.20
N LYS A 16 16.69 -1.03 -1.49
CA LYS A 16 15.37 -1.08 -2.17
C LYS A 16 14.24 -0.92 -1.15
N PRO A 17 13.06 -0.40 -1.54
CA PRO A 17 11.90 -0.29 -0.66
C PRO A 17 11.37 -1.66 -0.20
N ALA A 18 10.60 -1.69 0.90
CA ALA A 18 9.87 -2.89 1.29
C ALA A 18 8.76 -3.21 0.26
N PRO A 19 8.28 -4.46 0.19
CA PRO A 19 7.21 -4.83 -0.74
C PRO A 19 5.95 -3.96 -0.59
N GLY A 20 5.54 -3.65 0.65
CA GLY A 20 4.42 -2.76 0.93
C GLY A 20 4.64 -1.36 0.38
N ASP A 21 5.83 -0.78 0.59
CA ASP A 21 6.18 0.55 0.09
C ASP A 21 6.12 0.59 -1.45
N LEU A 22 6.62 -0.45 -2.12
CA LEU A 22 6.60 -0.54 -3.58
C LEU A 22 5.16 -0.57 -4.12
N LEU A 23 4.29 -1.36 -3.49
CA LEU A 23 2.88 -1.46 -3.89
C LEU A 23 2.09 -0.17 -3.61
N ARG A 24 2.53 0.64 -2.63
CA ARG A 24 1.92 1.92 -2.28
C ARG A 24 2.46 3.09 -3.08
N ALA A 25 3.59 2.95 -3.75
CA ALA A 25 4.31 4.07 -4.36
C ALA A 25 3.56 4.71 -5.53
N ALA A 26 2.97 3.90 -6.41
CA ALA A 26 2.25 4.38 -7.59
C ALA A 26 1.27 3.32 -8.12
N PRO A 27 0.26 3.70 -8.91
CA PRO A 27 -0.58 2.75 -9.64
C PRO A 27 0.22 1.96 -10.68
N PHE A 28 -0.21 0.72 -10.93
CA PHE A 28 0.21 -0.04 -12.09
C PHE A 28 -0.78 0.18 -13.24
N GLY A 29 -0.43 1.07 -14.17
CA GLY A 29 -1.36 1.52 -15.21
C GLY A 29 -2.57 2.20 -14.57
N ARG A 30 -3.74 1.56 -14.63
CA ARG A 30 -5.01 2.05 -14.05
C ARG A 30 -5.41 1.33 -12.75
N ILE A 31 -4.50 0.56 -12.14
CA ILE A 31 -4.76 -0.24 -10.94
C ILE A 31 -3.98 0.33 -9.76
N ALA A 32 -4.68 0.68 -8.67
CA ALA A 32 -4.08 1.07 -7.40
C ALA A 32 -4.47 0.08 -6.30
N PHE A 33 -3.50 -0.30 -5.45
CA PHE A 33 -3.72 -1.26 -4.36
C PHE A 33 -4.16 -0.53 -3.07
N ALA A 34 -5.14 -1.08 -2.35
CA ALA A 34 -5.80 -0.40 -1.22
C ALA A 34 -6.11 -1.30 0.00
N ASN A 35 -5.64 -2.54 0.04
CA ASN A 35 -5.98 -3.45 1.14
C ASN A 35 -5.17 -3.11 2.41
N THR A 36 -5.75 -3.36 3.59
CA THR A 36 -5.11 -3.17 4.90
C THR A 36 -3.86 -4.01 5.10
N ASP A 37 -3.76 -5.14 4.40
CA ASP A 37 -2.56 -5.97 4.41
C ASP A 37 -1.33 -5.23 3.85
N LEU A 38 -1.48 -4.08 3.19
CA LEU A 38 -0.36 -3.23 2.77
C LEU A 38 0.28 -2.46 3.93
N SER A 39 -0.45 -2.18 5.01
CA SER A 39 0.06 -1.47 6.18
C SER A 39 0.42 -2.42 7.33
N GLY A 40 0.08 -3.71 7.21
CA GLY A 40 0.24 -4.70 8.28
C GLY A 40 -0.74 -4.52 9.44
N VAL A 41 -1.71 -3.61 9.31
CA VAL A 41 -2.72 -3.32 10.35
C VAL A 41 -4.11 -3.69 9.84
N ALA A 42 -4.57 -4.87 10.23
CA ALA A 42 -5.89 -5.38 9.88
C ALA A 42 -7.00 -4.76 10.77
N ASP A 43 -7.26 -3.47 10.58
CA ASP A 43 -8.36 -2.73 11.22
C ASP A 43 -9.18 -1.89 10.22
N HIS A 44 -10.38 -1.48 10.63
CA HIS A 44 -11.31 -0.73 9.77
C HIS A 44 -10.75 0.66 9.39
N ARG A 45 -10.00 1.29 10.29
CA ARG A 45 -9.42 2.62 10.08
C ARG A 45 -8.37 2.57 8.98
N SER A 46 -7.49 1.56 9.01
CA SER A 46 -6.48 1.34 7.97
C SER A 46 -7.13 1.09 6.62
N SER A 47 -8.28 0.40 6.57
CA SER A 47 -8.99 0.15 5.31
C SER A 47 -9.45 1.45 4.65
N ILE A 48 -10.01 2.37 5.45
CA ILE A 48 -10.44 3.69 4.98
C ILE A 48 -9.24 4.52 4.50
N ILE A 49 -8.14 4.52 5.26
CA ILE A 49 -6.93 5.28 4.92
C ILE A 49 -6.31 4.77 3.62
N GLU A 50 -6.21 3.44 3.44
CA GLU A 50 -5.66 2.85 2.23
C GLU A 50 -6.55 3.08 1.00
N ALA A 51 -7.87 3.00 1.16
CA ALA A 51 -8.82 3.36 0.11
C ALA A 51 -8.66 4.82 -0.32
N ASN A 52 -8.58 5.76 0.64
CA ASN A 52 -8.40 7.18 0.35
C ASN A 52 -7.09 7.44 -0.42
N ARG A 53 -5.97 6.83 0.00
CA ARG A 53 -4.68 6.93 -0.70
C ARG A 53 -4.78 6.40 -2.13
N ALA A 54 -5.30 5.19 -2.31
CA ALA A 54 -5.35 4.55 -3.62
C ALA A 54 -6.25 5.30 -4.61
N VAL A 55 -7.38 5.85 -4.14
CA VAL A 55 -8.25 6.71 -4.95
C VAL A 55 -7.53 7.99 -5.34
N GLY A 56 -6.82 8.63 -4.40
CA GLY A 56 -6.00 9.82 -4.69
C GLY A 56 -5.03 9.57 -5.84
N GLN A 57 -4.32 8.44 -5.82
CA GLN A 57 -3.38 8.09 -6.90
C GLN A 57 -4.05 7.97 -8.28
N LEU A 58 -5.29 7.45 -8.34
CA LEU A 58 -6.01 7.34 -9.61
C LEU A 58 -6.54 8.70 -10.08
N LEU A 59 -6.97 9.57 -9.15
CA LEU A 59 -7.42 10.91 -9.48
C LEU A 59 -6.27 11.78 -9.99
N ASP A 60 -5.11 11.68 -9.37
CA ASP A 60 -3.90 12.39 -9.78
C ASP A 60 -3.54 12.07 -11.25
N GLN A 61 -3.70 10.81 -11.69
CA GLN A 61 -3.44 10.42 -13.08
C GLN A 61 -4.38 11.05 -14.13
N VAL A 62 -5.52 11.59 -13.71
CA VAL A 62 -6.54 12.17 -14.61
C VAL A 62 -6.58 13.69 -14.51
N LEU A 63 -6.22 14.24 -13.35
CA LEU A 63 -6.33 15.66 -13.04
C LEU A 63 -4.99 16.43 -13.16
N SER A 64 -3.86 15.73 -13.32
CA SER A 64 -2.53 16.31 -13.59
C SER A 64 -2.30 16.56 -15.08
#